data_AF-A0A965HFR4-F1
#
_entry.id   AF-A0A965HFR4-F1
#
_cell.length_a   1.000
_cell.length_b   1.000
_cell.length_c   1.000
_cell.angle_alpha   90.00
_cell.angle_beta   90.00
_cell.angle_gamma   90.00
#
_symmetry.space_group_name_H-M   'P 1'
#
loop_
_entity.id
_entity.type
_entity.pdbx_description
1 polymer ?
#
loop_
_entity_poly.entity_id
_entity_poly.type
_entity_poly.pdbx_seq_one_letter_code
_entity_poly.pdbx_strand_id
1 'polypeptide(L)'
;MAMMGLGAFPASNQQFLGMLGMHGTYEANMAMHQCDLLINIGARFDDRVTGKVSAFSPYSKKIHLDIDDCSINKIINVDVAVVSDAKIGLQAMLEEWQKQAKTQPNITKWWQQIHKWQSIKSLSYQNSDQTIKPEYALECLNQLTQQTLSKPETRAKLMGGGPDGRIPAGTGPVLLPVP
;
A
#
# COMPACT_ATOMS: atom_id res chain seq x y z
N MET A 1 -3.97 -0.46 0.81
CA MET A 1 -3.13 0.14 1.88
C MET A 1 -3.59 1.57 2.14
N ALA A 2 -3.63 2.03 3.40
CA ALA A 2 -3.98 3.43 3.70
C ALA A 2 -2.90 4.39 3.15
N MET A 3 -3.26 5.65 2.86
CA MET A 3 -2.36 6.63 2.26
C MET A 3 -1.05 6.81 3.06
N MET A 4 -1.13 6.88 4.39
CA MET A 4 0.03 7.02 5.28
C MET A 4 0.90 5.75 5.35
N GLY A 5 0.37 4.61 4.89
CA GLY A 5 1.09 3.35 4.85
C GLY A 5 1.91 3.12 3.57
N LEU A 6 1.81 4.01 2.57
CA LEU A 6 2.53 3.87 1.31
C LEU A 6 4.04 3.72 1.56
N GLY A 7 4.63 2.62 1.07
CA GLY A 7 6.03 2.28 1.28
C GLY A 7 6.29 1.23 2.37
N ALA A 8 5.31 0.93 3.23
CA ALA A 8 5.44 -0.16 4.21
C ALA A 8 5.43 -1.55 3.54
N PHE A 9 4.78 -1.68 2.38
CA PHE A 9 4.83 -2.86 1.52
C PHE A 9 5.27 -2.46 0.11
N PRO A 10 6.18 -3.22 -0.53
CA PRO A 10 6.71 -2.87 -1.84
C PRO A 10 5.59 -2.81 -2.89
N ALA A 11 5.43 -1.63 -3.51
CA ALA A 11 4.40 -1.41 -4.52
C ALA A 11 4.59 -2.25 -5.81
N SER A 12 5.80 -2.74 -6.05
CA SER A 12 6.13 -3.64 -7.17
C SER A 12 5.76 -5.10 -6.94
N ASN A 13 5.38 -5.47 -5.71
CA ASN A 13 5.00 -6.84 -5.39
C ASN A 13 3.60 -7.14 -5.94
N GLN A 14 3.42 -8.33 -6.54
CA GLN A 14 2.14 -8.76 -7.12
C GLN A 14 0.99 -8.80 -6.11
N GLN A 15 1.31 -8.93 -4.82
CA GLN A 15 0.31 -8.95 -3.75
C GLN A 15 -0.12 -7.55 -3.29
N PHE A 16 0.49 -6.49 -3.83
CA PHE A 16 0.12 -5.12 -3.55
C PHE A 16 -1.11 -4.72 -4.37
N LEU A 17 -2.22 -4.44 -3.69
CA LEU A 17 -3.49 -4.08 -4.35
C LEU A 17 -3.64 -2.57 -4.59
N GLY A 18 -2.69 -1.75 -4.14
CA GLY A 18 -2.79 -0.30 -4.24
C GLY A 18 -3.34 0.39 -2.99
N MET A 19 -3.70 1.65 -3.15
CA MET A 19 -4.29 2.48 -2.09
C MET A 19 -5.77 2.10 -1.89
N LEU A 20 -6.24 2.10 -0.64
CA LEU A 20 -7.66 1.95 -0.30
C LEU A 20 -8.26 3.29 0.12
N GLY A 21 -9.57 3.48 -0.06
CA GLY A 21 -10.32 4.68 0.33
C GLY A 21 -10.94 5.43 -0.85
N MET A 22 -11.33 6.69 -0.63
CA MET A 22 -12.09 7.51 -1.59
C MET A 22 -11.41 7.71 -2.95
N HIS A 23 -10.07 7.73 -2.97
CA HIS A 23 -9.25 7.75 -4.20
C HIS A 23 -8.39 6.49 -4.34
N GLY A 24 -8.81 5.41 -3.70
CA GLY A 24 -8.14 4.11 -3.78
C GLY A 24 -8.40 3.40 -5.11
N THR A 25 -7.65 2.33 -5.34
CA THR A 25 -7.89 1.44 -6.47
C THR A 25 -9.19 0.66 -6.26
N TYR A 26 -9.87 0.36 -7.36
CA TYR A 26 -11.12 -0.39 -7.30
C TYR A 26 -10.92 -1.77 -6.66
N GLU A 27 -9.85 -2.46 -7.02
CA GLU A 27 -9.49 -3.78 -6.47
C GLU A 27 -9.22 -3.74 -4.97
N ALA A 28 -8.58 -2.69 -4.43
CA ALA A 28 -8.32 -2.59 -3.00
C ALA A 28 -9.62 -2.36 -2.21
N ASN A 29 -10.50 -1.52 -2.73
CA ASN A 29 -11.80 -1.25 -2.11
C ASN A 29 -12.71 -2.48 -2.14
N MET A 30 -12.75 -3.21 -3.27
CA MET A 30 -13.51 -4.45 -3.38
C MET A 30 -12.94 -5.57 -2.52
N ALA A 31 -11.61 -5.71 -2.47
CA ALA A 31 -10.95 -6.69 -1.61
C ALA A 31 -11.25 -6.45 -0.14
N MET A 32 -11.27 -5.19 0.32
CA MET A 32 -11.68 -4.86 1.69
C MET A 32 -13.16 -5.09 1.94
N HIS A 33 -14.04 -4.80 0.98
CA HIS A 33 -15.47 -5.00 1.17
C HIS A 33 -15.84 -6.49 1.23
N GLN A 34 -15.17 -7.34 0.45
CA GLN A 34 -15.49 -8.77 0.33
C GLN A 34 -14.62 -9.70 1.18
N CYS A 35 -13.71 -9.17 2.01
CA CYS A 35 -12.91 -10.04 2.86
C CYS A 35 -13.74 -10.66 4.01
N ASP A 36 -13.32 -11.84 4.43
CA ASP A 36 -13.83 -12.55 5.61
C ASP A 36 -12.96 -12.30 6.86
N LEU A 37 -11.71 -11.86 6.65
CA LEU A 37 -10.78 -11.42 7.68
C LEU A 37 -10.10 -10.12 7.25
N LEU A 38 -10.18 -9.12 8.12
CA LEU A 38 -9.50 -7.84 7.99
C LEU A 38 -8.48 -7.69 9.11
N ILE A 39 -7.20 -7.61 8.76
CA ILE A 39 -6.11 -7.37 9.71
C ILE A 39 -5.62 -5.94 9.50
N ASN A 40 -5.90 -5.09 10.47
CA ASN A 40 -5.48 -3.71 10.48
C ASN A 40 -4.27 -3.54 11.41
N ILE A 41 -3.14 -3.06 10.88
CA ILE A 41 -1.87 -2.95 11.61
C ILE A 41 -1.37 -1.51 11.53
N GLY A 42 -1.34 -0.83 12.67
CA GLY A 42 -0.77 0.52 12.81
C GLY A 42 -1.47 1.59 11.97
N ALA A 43 -2.73 1.37 11.61
CA ALA A 43 -3.53 2.35 10.88
C ALA A 43 -4.84 2.61 11.60
N ARG A 44 -5.27 3.87 11.62
CA ARG A 44 -6.56 4.25 12.17
C ARG A 44 -7.65 4.06 11.11
N PHE A 45 -8.84 3.63 11.54
CA PHE A 45 -10.02 3.55 10.69
C PHE A 45 -10.56 4.95 10.37
N ASP A 46 -9.87 5.70 9.53
CA ASP A 46 -10.24 7.06 9.12
C ASP A 46 -11.52 7.06 8.25
N ASP A 47 -12.30 8.14 8.31
CA ASP A 47 -13.54 8.31 7.55
C ASP A 47 -13.31 8.35 6.03
N ARG A 48 -12.14 8.84 5.57
CA ARG A 48 -11.75 8.84 4.15
C ARG A 48 -11.45 7.44 3.60
N VAL A 49 -11.25 6.48 4.50
CA VAL A 49 -11.06 5.07 4.18
C VAL A 49 -12.38 4.31 4.28
N THR A 50 -13.15 4.57 5.33
CA THR A 50 -14.32 3.76 5.66
C THR A 50 -15.58 4.17 4.90
N GLY A 51 -15.71 5.46 4.53
CA GLY A 51 -16.90 5.99 3.89
C GLY A 51 -18.14 5.76 4.76
N LYS A 52 -18.99 4.80 4.38
CA LYS A 52 -20.11 4.36 5.23
C LYS A 52 -19.65 3.22 6.14
N VAL A 53 -19.41 3.54 7.41
CA VAL A 53 -19.01 2.61 8.48
C VAL A 53 -19.83 1.30 8.49
N SER A 54 -21.15 1.39 8.34
CA SER A 54 -22.03 0.21 8.34
C SER A 54 -21.87 -0.72 7.13
N ALA A 55 -21.28 -0.23 6.05
CA ALA A 55 -20.98 -1.00 4.84
C ALA A 55 -19.49 -1.36 4.74
N PHE A 56 -18.69 -0.99 5.75
CA PHE A 56 -17.27 -1.25 5.76
C PHE A 56 -16.99 -2.69 6.20
N SER A 57 -16.58 -3.52 5.24
CA SER A 57 -16.20 -4.92 5.48
C SER A 57 -17.28 -5.69 6.26
N PRO A 58 -18.51 -5.81 5.71
CA PRO A 58 -19.69 -6.23 6.45
C PRO A 58 -19.62 -7.68 6.96
N TYR A 59 -18.90 -8.56 6.27
CA TYR A 59 -18.83 -9.98 6.61
C TYR A 59 -17.51 -10.40 7.26
N SER A 60 -16.60 -9.44 7.49
CA SER A 60 -15.27 -9.78 7.99
C SER A 60 -15.19 -9.81 9.51
N LYS A 61 -14.39 -10.76 10.01
CA LYS A 61 -13.75 -10.62 11.32
C LYS A 61 -12.66 -9.56 11.24
N LYS A 62 -12.53 -8.72 12.26
CA LYS A 62 -11.65 -7.54 12.27
C LYS A 62 -10.66 -7.67 13.41
N ILE A 63 -9.38 -7.69 13.06
CA ILE A 63 -8.26 -7.64 13.99
C ILE A 63 -7.64 -6.26 13.86
N HIS A 64 -7.41 -5.59 14.99
CA HIS A 64 -6.80 -4.28 15.02
C HIS A 64 -5.63 -4.26 15.99
N LEU A 65 -4.44 -4.06 15.42
CA LEU A 65 -3.21 -3.82 16.15
C LEU A 65 -2.87 -2.34 16.05
N ASP A 66 -2.85 -1.66 17.19
CA ASP A 66 -2.40 -0.28 17.32
C ASP A 66 -1.61 -0.12 18.62
N ILE A 67 -0.69 0.85 18.67
CA ILE A 67 0.04 1.18 19.90
C ILE A 67 -0.82 2.04 20.84
N ASP A 68 -1.80 2.76 20.27
CA ASP A 68 -2.73 3.65 20.96
C ASP A 68 -4.08 2.96 21.21
N ASP A 69 -4.31 2.56 22.45
CA ASP A 69 -5.57 1.93 22.90
C ASP A 69 -6.81 2.81 22.61
N CYS A 70 -6.66 4.15 22.63
CA CYS A 70 -7.77 5.06 22.33
C CYS A 70 -8.22 5.00 20.87
N SER A 71 -7.40 4.44 19.97
CA SER A 71 -7.75 4.27 18.56
C SER A 71 -8.56 2.99 18.32
N ILE A 72 -8.55 2.04 19.25
CA ILE A 72 -9.28 0.77 19.15
C ILE A 72 -10.77 0.99 19.45
N ASN A 73 -11.66 0.37 18.67
CA ASN A 73 -13.12 0.49 18.78
C ASN A 73 -13.68 1.92 18.67
N LYS A 74 -12.86 2.90 18.28
CA LYS A 74 -13.28 4.30 18.18
C LYS A 74 -14.25 4.57 17.03
N ILE A 75 -14.00 3.98 15.87
CA ILE A 75 -14.78 4.21 14.63
C ILE A 75 -15.41 2.90 14.14
N ILE A 76 -14.64 1.83 14.14
CA ILE A 76 -15.08 0.49 13.77
C ILE A 76 -14.87 -0.42 14.97
N ASN A 77 -15.92 -1.14 15.38
CA ASN A 77 -15.81 -2.20 16.37
C ASN A 77 -15.02 -3.38 15.78
N VAL A 78 -14.04 -3.86 16.53
CA VAL A 78 -13.16 -4.95 16.14
C VAL A 78 -13.41 -6.18 16.99
N ASP A 79 -13.20 -7.37 16.42
CA ASP A 79 -13.38 -8.64 17.13
C ASP A 79 -12.17 -8.96 18.03
N VAL A 80 -10.97 -8.59 17.57
CA VAL A 80 -9.73 -8.79 18.32
C VAL A 80 -8.92 -7.50 18.31
N ALA A 81 -8.64 -6.99 19.51
CA ALA A 81 -7.81 -5.82 19.76
C ALA A 81 -6.44 -6.25 20.29
N VAL A 82 -5.37 -5.71 19.71
CA VAL A 82 -3.99 -5.96 20.16
C VAL A 82 -3.30 -4.62 20.37
N VAL A 83 -3.09 -4.24 21.64
CA VAL A 83 -2.34 -3.03 21.98
C VAL A 83 -0.86 -3.38 22.00
N SER A 84 -0.12 -2.97 20.96
CA SER A 84 1.31 -3.28 20.85
C SER A 84 1.99 -2.39 19.82
N ASP A 85 3.31 -2.30 19.89
CA ASP A 85 4.12 -1.81 18.78
C ASP A 85 3.93 -2.72 17.55
N ALA A 86 3.72 -2.11 16.38
CA ALA A 86 3.42 -2.83 15.14
C ALA A 86 4.50 -3.83 14.76
N LYS A 87 5.78 -3.50 14.96
CA LYS A 87 6.90 -4.40 14.65
C LYS A 87 6.89 -5.60 15.60
N ILE A 88 6.76 -5.34 16.89
CA ILE A 88 6.79 -6.39 17.93
C ILE A 88 5.58 -7.32 17.76
N GLY A 89 4.37 -6.77 17.62
CA GLY A 89 3.17 -7.58 17.48
C GLY A 89 3.12 -8.36 16.17
N LEU A 90 3.60 -7.78 15.06
CA LEU A 90 3.73 -8.53 13.79
C LEU A 90 4.74 -9.68 13.92
N GLN A 91 5.88 -9.45 14.57
CA GLN A 91 6.87 -10.50 14.78
C GLN A 91 6.30 -11.64 15.63
N ALA A 92 5.61 -11.34 16.73
CA ALA A 92 4.98 -12.36 17.57
C ALA A 92 3.91 -13.16 16.80
N MET A 93 3.10 -12.50 15.96
CA MET A 93 2.13 -13.17 15.10
C MET A 93 2.80 -14.11 14.08
N LEU A 94 3.91 -13.69 13.48
CA LEU A 94 4.67 -14.51 12.53
C LEU A 94 5.33 -15.71 13.20
N GLU A 95 5.90 -15.53 14.39
CA GLU A 95 6.49 -16.62 15.17
C GLU A 95 5.44 -17.67 15.53
N GLU A 96 4.25 -17.25 15.97
CA GLU A 96 3.16 -18.17 16.28
C GLU A 96 2.60 -18.85 15.04
N TRP A 97 2.47 -18.12 13.93
CA TRP A 97 2.09 -18.68 12.64
C TRP A 97 3.06 -19.77 12.20
N GLN A 98 4.37 -19.57 12.32
CA GLN A 98 5.37 -20.58 11.94
C GLN A 98 5.29 -21.85 12.80
N LYS A 99 4.91 -21.74 14.07
CA LYS A 99 4.74 -22.90 14.96
C LYS A 99 3.46 -23.69 14.65
N GLN A 100 2.36 -22.98 14.38
CA GLN A 100 1.03 -23.59 14.26
C GLN A 100 0.63 -23.94 12.82
N ALA A 101 1.06 -23.15 11.84
CA ALA A 101 0.64 -23.32 10.45
C ALA A 101 1.38 -24.50 9.82
N LYS A 102 0.72 -25.66 9.82
CA LYS A 102 1.24 -26.90 9.21
C LYS A 102 1.24 -26.85 7.68
N THR A 103 0.37 -26.04 7.08
CA THR A 103 0.20 -25.91 5.63
C THR A 103 -0.17 -24.47 5.28
N GLN A 104 0.26 -24.00 4.11
CA GLN A 104 -0.17 -22.70 3.61
C GLN A 104 -1.67 -22.74 3.25
N PRO A 105 -2.44 -21.69 3.60
CA PRO A 105 -3.84 -21.60 3.23
C PRO A 105 -3.99 -21.50 1.70
N ASN A 106 -4.95 -22.24 1.15
CA ASN A 106 -5.26 -22.15 -0.28
C ASN A 106 -6.10 -20.90 -0.55
N ILE A 107 -5.43 -19.84 -0.96
CA ILE A 107 -6.02 -18.54 -1.29
C ILE A 107 -6.19 -18.33 -2.81
N THR A 108 -6.06 -19.37 -3.63
CA THR A 108 -6.07 -19.26 -5.09
C THR A 108 -7.39 -18.69 -5.63
N LYS A 109 -8.53 -19.13 -5.10
CA LYS A 109 -9.85 -18.59 -5.50
C LYS A 109 -10.00 -17.11 -5.19
N TRP A 110 -9.44 -16.67 -4.05
CA TRP A 110 -9.47 -15.27 -3.65
C TRP A 110 -8.62 -14.41 -4.58
N TRP A 111 -7.42 -14.87 -4.92
CA TRP A 111 -6.57 -14.17 -5.90
C TRP A 111 -7.19 -14.11 -7.29
N GLN A 112 -7.88 -15.17 -7.75
CA GLN A 112 -8.62 -15.12 -9.01
C GLN A 112 -9.69 -14.03 -9.01
N GLN A 113 -10.42 -13.87 -7.91
CA GLN A 113 -11.41 -12.82 -7.75
C GLN A 113 -10.76 -11.41 -7.76
N ILE A 114 -9.64 -11.26 -7.05
CA ILE A 114 -8.86 -10.00 -7.04
C ILE A 114 -8.38 -9.64 -8.44
N HIS A 115 -7.84 -10.60 -9.19
CA HIS A 115 -7.35 -10.35 -10.55
C HIS A 115 -8.46 -9.91 -11.50
N LYS A 116 -9.70 -10.41 -11.31
CA LYS A 116 -10.88 -9.92 -12.04
C LYS A 116 -11.19 -8.45 -11.75
N TRP A 117 -10.90 -7.95 -10.55
CA TRP A 117 -11.03 -6.53 -10.26
C TRP A 117 -9.86 -5.71 -10.82
N GLN A 118 -8.63 -6.24 -10.72
CA GLN A 118 -7.46 -5.58 -11.31
C GLN A 118 -7.56 -5.42 -12.83
N SER A 119 -8.26 -6.34 -13.53
CA SER A 119 -8.46 -6.24 -14.97
C SER A 119 -9.27 -5.01 -15.41
N ILE A 120 -9.99 -4.36 -14.49
CA ILE A 120 -10.71 -3.11 -14.75
C ILE A 120 -9.73 -1.95 -15.00
N LYS A 121 -8.48 -2.07 -14.52
CA LYS A 121 -7.44 -1.04 -14.66
C LYS A 121 -7.93 0.33 -14.23
N SER A 122 -8.40 0.42 -12.98
CA SER A 122 -9.05 1.63 -12.43
C SER A 122 -8.21 2.90 -12.49
N LEU A 123 -6.89 2.78 -12.58
CA LEU A 123 -5.94 3.89 -12.73
C LEU A 123 -5.58 4.23 -14.20
N SER A 124 -6.19 3.57 -15.18
CA SER A 124 -5.91 3.86 -16.59
C SER A 124 -6.45 5.24 -16.97
N TYR A 125 -5.66 5.98 -17.75
CA TYR A 125 -6.01 7.29 -18.27
C TYR A 125 -5.80 7.32 -19.78
N GLN A 126 -6.54 8.20 -20.47
CA GLN A 126 -6.35 8.41 -21.90
C GLN A 126 -5.29 9.48 -22.13
N ASN A 127 -4.23 9.10 -22.85
CA ASN A 127 -3.21 10.04 -23.28
C ASN A 127 -3.77 11.05 -24.28
N SER A 128 -3.13 12.21 -24.35
CA SER A 128 -3.46 13.26 -25.30
C SER A 128 -2.19 13.83 -25.89
N ASP A 129 -2.19 14.00 -27.21
CA ASP A 129 -1.06 14.59 -27.94
C ASP A 129 -1.01 16.13 -27.80
N GLN A 130 -2.06 16.75 -27.24
CA GLN A 130 -2.19 18.20 -27.11
C GLN A 130 -1.88 18.73 -25.71
N THR A 131 -1.95 17.88 -24.69
CA THR A 131 -1.77 18.32 -23.30
C THR A 131 -1.17 17.19 -22.47
N ILE A 132 -0.07 17.49 -21.79
CA ILE A 132 0.58 16.56 -20.87
C ILE A 132 -0.37 16.32 -19.69
N LYS A 133 -0.78 15.06 -19.53
CA LYS A 133 -1.58 14.64 -18.39
C LYS A 133 -0.71 14.53 -17.13
N PRO A 134 -1.19 14.99 -15.96
CA PRO A 134 -0.40 14.90 -14.73
C PRO A 134 -0.07 13.45 -14.35
N GLU A 135 -0.96 12.49 -14.65
CA GLU A 135 -0.73 11.06 -14.45
C GLU A 135 0.45 10.55 -15.29
N TYR A 136 0.53 10.97 -16.56
CA TYR A 136 1.63 10.64 -17.45
C TYR A 136 2.96 11.22 -16.99
N ALA A 137 2.96 12.47 -16.52
CA ALA A 137 4.16 13.11 -15.98
C ALA A 137 4.72 12.35 -14.76
N LEU A 138 3.83 11.90 -13.86
CA LEU A 138 4.21 11.10 -12.69
C LEU A 138 4.71 9.72 -13.08
N GLU A 139 4.09 9.07 -14.07
CA GLU A 139 4.54 7.78 -14.58
C GLU A 139 5.95 7.87 -15.19
N CYS A 140 6.19 8.87 -16.03
CA CYS A 140 7.50 9.13 -16.64
C CYS A 140 8.56 9.41 -15.56
N LEU A 141 8.25 10.25 -14.58
CA LEU A 141 9.15 10.52 -13.45
C LEU A 141 9.52 9.25 -12.70
N ASN A 142 8.55 8.38 -12.41
CA ASN A 142 8.79 7.11 -11.73
C ASN A 142 9.69 6.19 -12.57
N GLN A 143 9.42 6.06 -13.87
CA GLN A 143 10.23 5.26 -14.78
C GLN A 143 11.69 5.75 -14.84
N LEU A 144 11.91 7.06 -14.98
CA LEU A 144 13.25 7.67 -14.98
C LEU A 144 13.97 7.48 -13.65
N THR A 145 13.24 7.58 -12.54
CA THR A 145 13.79 7.35 -11.20
C THR A 145 14.22 5.90 -11.02
N GLN A 146 13.40 4.93 -11.47
CA GLN A 146 13.74 3.50 -11.42
C GLN A 146 14.95 3.16 -12.31
N GLN A 147 15.02 3.72 -13.51
CA GLN A 147 16.17 3.55 -14.41
C GLN A 147 17.45 4.09 -13.77
N THR A 148 17.37 5.25 -13.12
CA THR A 148 18.49 5.87 -12.39
C THR A 148 18.93 5.01 -11.20
N LEU A 149 17.98 4.51 -10.40
CA LEU A 149 18.25 3.66 -9.24
C LEU A 149 18.77 2.26 -9.60
N SER A 150 18.53 1.81 -10.84
CA SER A 150 19.05 0.54 -11.37
C SER A 150 20.56 0.59 -11.65
N LYS A 151 21.16 1.79 -11.75
CA LYS A 151 22.61 1.96 -11.90
C LYS A 151 23.29 1.85 -10.53
N PRO A 152 24.19 0.87 -10.32
CA PRO A 152 24.80 0.62 -9.00
C PRO A 152 25.58 1.82 -8.46
N GLU A 153 26.24 2.58 -9.33
CA GLU A 153 27.01 3.79 -8.98
C GLU A 153 26.13 4.92 -8.42
N THR A 154 24.90 5.05 -8.92
CA THR A 154 23.96 6.10 -8.50
C THR A 154 23.19 5.70 -7.24
N ARG A 155 22.84 4.41 -7.11
CA ARG A 155 22.23 3.87 -5.89
C ARG A 155 23.12 4.04 -4.66
N ALA A 156 24.43 3.83 -4.80
CA ALA A 156 25.39 4.05 -3.71
C ALA A 156 25.52 5.54 -3.31
N LYS A 157 25.48 6.47 -4.27
CA LYS A 157 25.53 7.92 -3.99
C LYS A 157 24.26 8.47 -3.35
N LEU A 158 23.09 7.91 -3.65
CA LEU A 158 21.80 8.34 -3.08
C LEU A 158 21.49 7.70 -1.73
N MET A 159 21.91 6.44 -1.51
CA MET A 159 21.69 5.72 -0.24
C MET A 159 22.84 5.88 0.74
N GLY A 160 24.03 6.29 0.27
CA GLY A 160 25.18 6.65 1.09
C GLY A 160 25.13 8.13 1.47
N GLY A 161 24.28 8.48 2.43
CA GLY A 161 24.38 9.78 3.08
C GLY A 161 25.75 9.93 3.74
N GLY A 162 26.52 10.96 3.32
CA GLY A 162 27.61 11.47 4.16
C GLY A 162 27.07 11.88 5.54
N PRO A 163 27.92 11.98 6.57
CA PRO A 163 27.51 12.10 7.98
C PRO A 163 26.58 13.30 8.33
N ASP A 164 26.35 14.23 7.41
CA ASP A 164 25.54 15.44 7.61
C ASP A 164 24.18 15.48 6.89
N GLY A 165 23.72 14.39 6.27
CA GLY A 165 22.32 14.27 5.82
C GLY A 165 21.84 15.28 4.77
N ARG A 166 22.74 15.97 4.05
CA ARG A 166 22.38 16.87 2.94
C ARG A 166 22.44 16.15 1.60
N ILE A 167 21.36 16.22 0.84
CA ILE A 167 21.30 15.82 -0.57
C ILE A 167 22.19 16.78 -1.37
N PRO A 168 23.17 16.32 -2.17
CA PRO A 168 24.00 17.21 -2.96
C PRO A 168 23.16 17.89 -4.06
N ALA A 169 23.15 19.21 -4.05
CA ALA A 169 22.58 20.01 -5.12
C ALA A 169 23.46 19.87 -6.38
N GLY A 170 22.93 19.26 -7.44
CA GLY A 170 23.55 19.36 -8.75
C GLY A 170 23.38 18.15 -9.67
N THR A 171 22.29 18.15 -10.44
CA THR A 171 22.32 17.86 -11.87
C THR A 171 21.22 18.69 -12.51
N GLY A 172 21.57 19.54 -13.47
CA GLY A 172 20.63 20.38 -14.21
C GLY A 172 19.57 19.58 -14.98
N PRO A 173 18.53 20.24 -15.51
CA PRO A 173 17.43 19.55 -16.16
C PRO A 173 17.93 18.79 -17.38
N VAL A 174 17.73 17.47 -17.37
CA VAL A 174 17.81 16.67 -18.60
C VAL A 174 16.59 17.03 -19.42
N LEU A 175 16.74 18.01 -20.31
CA LEU A 175 15.76 18.30 -21.36
C LEU A 175 15.74 17.10 -22.32
N LEU A 176 14.66 16.35 -22.31
CA LEU A 176 14.34 15.41 -23.38
C LEU A 176 13.51 16.12 -24.47
N PRO A 177 13.67 15.72 -25.73
CA PRO A 177 12.84 16.24 -26.81
C PRO A 177 11.40 15.75 -26.62
N VAL A 178 10.47 16.69 -26.62
CA VAL A 178 9.04 16.40 -26.76
C VAL A 178 8.79 16.15 -28.26
N PRO A 179 8.01 15.12 -28.66
CA PRO A 179 7.59 14.97 -30.05
C PRO A 179 6.73 16.16 -30.52
#